data_AF-A0A419IZJ0-F1
#
_entry.id   AF-A0A419IZJ0-F1
#
_cell.length_a   1.000
_cell.length_b   1.000
_cell.length_c   1.000
_cell.angle_alpha   90.00
_cell.angle_beta   90.00
_cell.angle_gamma   90.00
#
_symmetry.space_group_name_H-M   'P 1'
#
loop_
_entity.id
_entity.type
_entity.pdbx_description
1 polymer ?
#
loop_
_entity_poly.entity_id
_entity_poly.type
_entity_poly.pdbx_seq_one_letter_code
_entity_poly.pdbx_strand_id
1 'polypeptide(L)' 'MIISPKAEKELIDLARSEEFGKDMDLIKKRWHCPFLRNGEVDIDAYIEFIQQFNEFINHEPKPFKPMIDRDMRL' A
#
# COMPACT_ATOMS: atom_id res chain seq x y z
N MET A 1 -7.10 -15.80 -6.02
CA MET A 1 -8.39 -15.17 -6.37
C MET A 1 -8.90 -15.81 -7.64
N ILE A 2 -10.11 -16.39 -7.63
CA ILE A 2 -10.77 -16.88 -8.84
C ILE A 2 -11.89 -15.88 -9.14
N ILE A 3 -11.80 -15.17 -10.25
CA ILE A 3 -12.82 -14.23 -10.72
C ILE A 3 -13.70 -14.92 -11.77
N SER A 4 -14.97 -14.51 -11.86
CA SER A 4 -15.90 -15.08 -12.84
C SER A 4 -15.52 -14.62 -14.26
N PRO A 5 -15.80 -15.42 -15.30
CA PRO A 5 -15.48 -15.05 -16.69
C PRO A 5 -16.17 -13.75 -17.14
N LYS A 6 -17.34 -13.45 -16.57
CA LYS A 6 -18.07 -12.20 -16.81
C LYS A 6 -17.33 -11.00 -16.21
N ALA A 7 -16.89 -11.10 -14.96
CA ALA A 7 -16.14 -10.04 -14.30
C ALA A 7 -14.80 -9.77 -14.98
N GLU A 8 -14.12 -10.80 -15.45
CA GLU A 8 -12.87 -10.66 -16.21
C GLU A 8 -13.09 -9.87 -17.51
N LYS A 9 -14.16 -10.18 -18.25
CA LYS A 9 -14.51 -9.44 -19.47
C LYS A 9 -14.84 -7.97 -19.18
N GLU A 10 -15.64 -7.71 -18.15
CA GLU A 10 -15.99 -6.34 -17.73
C GLU A 10 -14.75 -5.52 -17.35
N LEU A 11 -13.78 -6.14 -16.67
CA LEU A 11 -12.50 -5.49 -16.32
C LEU A 11 -11.67 -5.17 -17.56
N ILE A 12 -11.60 -6.07 -18.55
CA ILE A 12 -10.88 -5.84 -19.80
C ILE A 12 -11.54 -4.71 -20.61
N ASP A 13 -12.87 -4.71 -20.70
CA ASP A 13 -13.62 -3.69 -21.42
C ASP A 13 -13.47 -2.31 -20.74
N LEU A 14 -13.51 -2.26 -19.40
CA LEU A 14 -13.24 -1.04 -18.63
C LEU A 14 -11.82 -0.53 -18.84
N ALA A 15 -10.82 -1.41 -18.82
CA ALA A 15 -9.42 -1.04 -19.02
C ALA A 15 -9.14 -0.45 -20.41
N ARG A 16 -9.98 -0.76 -21.41
CA ARG A 16 -9.91 -0.20 -22.76
C ARG A 16 -10.71 1.11 -22.92
N SER A 17 -11.49 1.50 -21.92
CA SER A 17 -12.26 2.75 -21.97
C SER A 17 -11.35 3.98 -21.91
N GLU A 18 -11.54 4.91 -22.84
CA GLU A 18 -10.83 6.19 -22.83
C GLU A 18 -11.19 7.05 -21.62
N GLU A 19 -12.43 6.98 -21.14
CA GLU A 19 -12.88 7.73 -19.96
C GLU A 19 -12.15 7.25 -18.71
N PHE A 20 -12.03 5.93 -18.56
CA PHE A 20 -11.27 5.32 -17.47
C PHE A 20 -9.79 5.73 -17.52
N GLY A 21 -9.20 5.80 -18.71
CA GLY A 21 -7.84 6.33 -18.89
C GLY A 21 -7.69 7.78 -18.44
N LYS A 22 -8.61 8.66 -18.85
CA LYS A 22 -8.63 10.08 -18.45
C LYS A 22 -8.77 10.25 -16.94
N ASP A 23 -9.63 9.47 -16.31
CA ASP A 23 -9.82 9.49 -14.85
C ASP A 23 -8.55 9.05 -14.12
N MET A 24 -7.89 7.99 -14.58
CA MET A 24 -6.64 7.52 -14.01
C MET A 24 -5.51 8.55 -14.17
N ASP A 25 -5.47 9.27 -15.29
CA ASP A 25 -4.51 10.35 -15.49
C ASP A 25 -4.78 11.54 -14.56
N LEU A 26 -6.05 11.87 -14.30
CA LEU A 26 -6.42 12.89 -13.31
C LEU A 26 -6.01 12.49 -11.90
N ILE A 27 -6.19 11.22 -11.53
CA ILE A 27 -5.74 10.67 -10.24
C ILE A 27 -4.22 10.75 -10.13
N LYS A 28 -3.48 10.31 -11.17
CA LYS A 28 -2.00 10.37 -11.19
C LYS A 28 -1.48 11.79 -11.06
N LYS A 29 -2.08 12.76 -11.75
CA LYS A 29 -1.70 14.18 -11.65
C LYS A 29 -1.87 14.76 -10.24
N ARG A 30 -2.83 14.21 -9.48
CA ARG A 30 -3.11 14.59 -8.09
C ARG A 30 -2.39 13.70 -7.09
N TRP A 31 -1.66 12.68 -7.55
CA TRP A 31 -0.96 11.77 -6.67
C TRP A 31 0.24 12.48 -6.08
N HIS A 32 0.12 12.83 -4.81
CA HIS A 32 1.21 13.31 -3.98
C HIS A 32 1.76 12.14 -3.17
N CYS A 33 3.06 11.86 -3.27
CA CYS A 33 3.69 10.92 -2.35
C CYS A 33 3.95 11.65 -1.03
N PRO A 34 3.24 11.33 0.07
CA PRO A 34 3.41 12.03 1.35
C PRO A 34 4.77 11.75 2.00
N PHE A 35 5.50 10.75 1.51
CA PHE A 35 6.82 10.35 2.02
C PHE A 35 7.99 10.96 1.22
N LEU A 36 7.70 11.86 0.27
CA LEU A 36 8.71 12.60 -0.48
C LEU A 36 8.51 14.09 -0.26
N ARG A 37 9.49 14.73 0.39
CA ARG A 37 9.51 16.16 0.66
C ARG A 37 10.73 16.79 -0.01
N ASN A 38 10.51 17.76 -0.89
CA ASN A 38 11.57 18.41 -1.67
C ASN A 38 12.46 17.45 -2.49
N GLY A 39 11.93 16.29 -2.89
CA GLY A 39 12.68 15.27 -3.64
C GLY A 39 13.49 14.33 -2.75
N GLU A 40 13.47 14.52 -1.43
CA GLU A 40 14.11 13.63 -0.45
C GLU A 40 13.06 12.79 0.27
N VAL A 41 13.45 11.60 0.71
CA VAL A 41 12.56 10.71 1.47
C VAL A 41 12.38 11.28 2.88
N ASP A 42 11.13 11.54 3.25
CA ASP A 42 10.75 12.00 4.58
C ASP A 42 10.49 10.79 5.49
N ILE A 43 11.54 10.36 6.20
CA ILE A 43 11.51 9.21 7.10
C ILE A 43 10.57 9.46 8.28
N ASP A 44 10.51 10.70 8.78
CA ASP A 44 9.68 11.07 9.92
C ASP A 44 8.19 10.96 9.55
N ALA A 45 7.81 11.43 8.36
CA ALA A 45 6.44 11.26 7.84
C ALA A 45 6.04 9.78 7.73
N TYR A 46 6.99 8.91 7.38
CA TYR A 46 6.74 7.47 7.29
C TYR A 46 6.56 6.84 8.68
N ILE A 47 7.38 7.22 9.66
CA ILE A 47 7.25 6.76 11.05
C ILE A 47 5.92 7.20 11.64
N GLU A 48 5.55 8.47 11.47
CA GLU A 48 4.27 9.02 11.93
C GLU A 48 3.08 8.28 11.32
N PHE A 49 3.11 8.03 10.01
CA PHE A 49 2.08 7.26 9.33
C PHE A 49 1.90 5.87 9.94
N ILE A 50 3.01 5.13 10.18
CA ILE A 50 2.92 3.78 10.77
C ILE A 50 2.32 3.84 12.17
N GLN A 51 2.71 4.82 12.98
CA GLN A 51 2.17 4.97 14.34
C GLN A 51 0.66 5.23 14.30
N GLN A 52 0.22 6.22 13.52
CA GLN A 52 -1.20 6.56 13.39
C GLN A 52 -2.01 5.44 12.75
N PHE A 53 -1.45 4.75 11.75
CA PHE A 53 -2.12 3.61 11.12
C PHE A 53 -2.30 2.45 12.10
N ASN A 54 -1.27 2.14 12.89
CA ASN A 54 -1.35 1.12 13.95
C ASN A 54 -2.43 1.47 14.97
N GLU A 55 -2.51 2.74 15.40
CA GLU A 55 -3.59 3.21 16.27
C GLU A 55 -4.97 3.06 15.60
N PHE A 56 -5.09 3.48 14.34
CA PHE A 56 -6.32 3.40 13.56
C PHE A 56 -6.87 1.98 13.42
N ILE A 57 -6.01 0.99 13.16
CA ILE A 57 -6.41 -0.41 13.06
C ILE A 57 -6.52 -1.11 14.42
N ASN A 58 -6.35 -0.38 15.53
CA ASN A 58 -6.25 -0.92 16.88
C ASN A 58 -5.19 -2.05 16.98
N HIS A 59 -4.04 -1.86 16.31
CA HIS A 59 -2.93 -2.80 16.40
C HIS A 59 -2.39 -2.79 17.82
N GLU A 60 -2.54 -3.91 18.53
CA GLU A 60 -1.89 -4.11 19.81
C GLU A 60 -0.42 -4.53 19.62
N PRO A 61 0.54 -3.88 20.29
CA PRO A 61 1.94 -4.28 20.24
C PRO A 61 2.08 -5.77 20.57
N LYS A 62 2.75 -6.51 19.69
CA LYS A 62 2.98 -7.93 19.94
C LYS A 62 3.81 -8.06 21.23
N PRO A 63 3.38 -8.88 22.21
CA PRO A 63 4.18 -9.10 23.41
C PRO A 63 5.55 -9.63 23.00
N PHE A 64 6.59 -9.14 23.68
CA PHE A 64 7.95 -9.57 23.43
C PHE A 64 8.03 -11.10 23.53
N LYS A 65 8.57 -11.73 22.49
CA LYS A 65 8.93 -13.15 22.50
C LYS A 65 10.43 -13.24 22.26
N PRO A 66 11.18 -13.93 23.13
CA PRO A 66 12.60 -14.16 22.88
C PRO A 66 12.77 -14.81 21.51
N MET A 67 13.71 -14.29 20.71
CA MET A 67 14.09 -14.91 19.45
C MET A 67 14.73 -16.26 19.78
N ILE A 68 14.06 -17.35 19.44
CA ILE A 68 14.61 -18.70 19.55
C ILE A 68 15.21 -19.02 18.19
N ASP A 69 16.52 -18.87 18.07
CA ASP A 69 17.25 -19.39 16.92
C ASP A 69 17.28 -20.92 17.01
N ARG A 70 16.80 -21.58 15.95
CA ARG A 70 16.79 -23.05 15.87
C ARG A 70 18.09 -23.59 15.30
N ASP A 71 18.94 -22.75 14.72
CA ASP A 71 20.18 -23.16 14.08
C ASP A 71 21.34 -22.23 14.44
N MET A 72 21.92 -22.48 15.62
CA MET A 72 23.08 -21.76 16.17
C MET A 72 24.43 -22.29 15.63
N ARG A 73 24.47 -22.88 14.43
CA ARG A 73 25.74 -23.37 13.85
C ARG A 73 26.53 -22.20 13.27
N LEU A 74 27.79 -22.09 13.71
CA LEU A 74 28.80 -21.15 13.22
C LEU A 74 29.24 -21.46 11.79
#